data_AF-A0A971SPU6-F1
#
_entry.id   AF-A0A971SPU6-F1
#
_cell.length_a   1.000
_cell.length_b   1.000
_cell.length_c   1.000
_cell.angle_alpha   90.00
_cell.angle_beta   90.00
_cell.angle_gamma   90.00
#
_symmetry.space_group_name_H-M   'P 1'
#
loop_
_entity.id
_entity.type
_entity.pdbx_description
1 polymer ?
#
loop_
_entity_poly.entity_id
_entity_poly.type
_entity_poly.pdbx_seq_one_letter_code
_entity_poly.pdbx_strand_id
1 'polypeptide(L)'
;MTCTNRPSRMENVIRSYLRQRYQPKELIIILNNNSMSRKEWQWRVKGYSGIKVFQLDEKVSLGECYNSAVEHASFDYVAKFDDDDYYAPNFLGGEMAAFDYTYADIVGKSARFIYFQDISTLAYHEAYPQFSYVSYVIGATMIVRKEVFRHIKFRDITYGEDSEFQKDCLAAGRKIFSVDRYNYVTIRHHSSEPHTNPLEDYAYLSYCIRCWKTRDFITPITR
;
A
#
# COMPACT_ATOMS: atom_id res chain seq x y z
N MET A 1 6.02 -1.19 -5.04
CA MET A 1 5.26 -1.36 -6.29
C MET A 1 3.92 -0.68 -6.15
N THR A 2 3.42 -0.12 -7.24
CA THR A 2 2.11 0.53 -7.31
C THR A 2 1.43 0.15 -8.62
N CYS A 3 0.17 -0.26 -8.54
CA CYS A 3 -0.68 -0.47 -9.70
C CYS A 3 -1.75 0.61 -9.68
N THR A 4 -2.03 1.24 -10.81
CA THR A 4 -3.01 2.33 -10.89
C THR A 4 -3.72 2.32 -12.23
N ASN A 5 -5.03 2.56 -12.16
CA ASN A 5 -5.90 2.84 -13.30
C ASN A 5 -6.30 4.33 -13.36
N ARG A 6 -5.69 5.18 -12.52
CA ARG A 6 -6.06 6.60 -12.30
C ARG A 6 -4.94 7.55 -12.76
N PRO A 7 -5.10 8.25 -13.91
CA PRO A 7 -4.12 9.24 -14.37
C PRO A 7 -3.81 10.33 -13.34
N SER A 8 -4.83 10.77 -12.60
CA SER A 8 -4.72 11.84 -11.59
C SER A 8 -3.83 11.49 -10.40
N ARG A 9 -3.47 10.22 -10.20
CA ARG A 9 -2.65 9.76 -9.06
C ARG A 9 -1.14 9.77 -9.32
N MET A 10 -0.70 10.11 -10.54
CA MET A 10 0.72 10.15 -10.94
C MET A 10 1.61 10.89 -9.93
N GLU A 11 1.24 12.11 -9.56
CA GLU A 11 2.04 12.91 -8.63
C GLU A 11 2.07 12.31 -7.22
N ASN A 12 0.97 11.73 -6.75
CA ASN A 12 0.94 11.10 -5.43
C ASN A 12 1.86 9.88 -5.38
N VAL A 13 1.80 9.02 -6.39
CA VAL A 13 2.65 7.83 -6.50
C VAL A 13 4.13 8.21 -6.47
N ILE A 14 4.54 9.16 -7.31
CA ILE A 14 5.94 9.62 -7.39
C ILE A 14 6.36 10.25 -6.05
N ARG A 15 5.55 11.14 -5.47
CA ARG A 15 5.89 11.80 -4.19
C ARG A 15 5.93 10.83 -3.02
N SER A 16 5.07 9.81 -2.98
CA SER A 16 5.09 8.78 -1.94
C SER A 16 6.40 8.01 -1.96
N TYR A 17 6.89 7.62 -3.14
CA TYR A 17 8.20 7.00 -3.30
C TYR A 17 9.36 7.92 -2.93
N LEU A 18 9.37 9.16 -3.45
CA LEU A 18 10.48 10.10 -3.22
C LEU A 18 10.60 10.54 -1.75
N ARG A 19 9.50 10.54 -1.00
CA ARG A 19 9.53 10.86 0.44
C ARG A 19 10.24 9.81 1.27
N GLN A 20 10.27 8.55 0.84
CA GLN A 20 10.84 7.48 1.65
C GLN A 20 12.34 7.71 1.86
N ARG A 21 12.79 7.68 3.12
CA ARG A 21 14.22 7.84 3.44
C ARG A 21 15.03 6.56 3.27
N TYR A 22 14.37 5.40 3.29
CA TYR A 22 15.02 4.10 3.12
C TYR A 22 15.73 4.00 1.76
N GLN A 23 16.96 3.49 1.76
CA GLN A 23 17.80 3.29 0.59
C GLN A 23 18.66 2.03 0.77
N PRO A 24 19.01 1.32 -0.33
CA PRO A 24 18.55 1.56 -1.70
C PRO A 24 17.06 1.18 -1.90
N LYS A 25 16.42 1.77 -2.91
CA LYS A 25 15.05 1.41 -3.32
C LYS A 25 14.80 1.69 -4.80
N GLU A 26 13.78 1.04 -5.35
CA GLU A 26 13.19 1.34 -6.65
C GLU A 26 11.66 1.34 -6.58
N LEU A 27 11.02 1.90 -7.60
CA LEU A 27 9.57 1.90 -7.77
C LEU A 27 9.20 1.26 -9.11
N ILE A 28 8.41 0.20 -9.05
CA ILE A 28 7.74 -0.39 -10.20
C ILE A 28 6.31 0.13 -10.24
N ILE A 29 5.94 0.80 -11.33
CA ILE A 29 4.58 1.31 -11.59
C ILE A 29 3.96 0.49 -12.72
N ILE A 30 2.79 -0.09 -12.47
CA ILE A 30 1.94 -0.72 -13.49
C ILE A 30 0.74 0.16 -13.75
N LEU A 31 0.59 0.64 -14.99
CA LEU A 31 -0.62 1.29 -15.45
C LEU A 31 -1.59 0.22 -15.95
N ASN A 32 -2.81 0.20 -15.43
CA ASN A 32 -3.83 -0.81 -15.75
C ASN A 32 -5.12 -0.12 -16.24
N ASN A 33 -4.96 0.70 -17.28
CA ASN A 33 -6.04 1.39 -17.97
C ASN A 33 -5.54 1.72 -19.38
N ASN A 34 -6.28 1.28 -20.40
CA ASN A 34 -5.85 1.40 -21.80
C ASN A 34 -5.83 2.85 -22.30
N SER A 35 -6.59 3.74 -21.65
CA SER A 35 -6.60 5.18 -21.96
C SER A 35 -5.39 5.95 -21.40
N MET A 36 -4.63 5.36 -20.47
CA MET A 36 -3.46 6.01 -19.88
C MET A 36 -2.27 6.01 -20.84
N SER A 37 -1.55 7.14 -20.87
CA SER A 37 -0.33 7.27 -21.68
C SER A 37 0.91 6.81 -20.91
N ARG A 38 1.41 5.60 -21.18
CA ARG A 38 2.71 5.15 -20.64
C ARG A 38 3.85 6.13 -20.97
N LYS A 39 3.84 6.74 -22.16
CA LYS A 39 4.85 7.72 -22.57
C LYS A 39 4.86 8.95 -21.69
N GLU A 40 3.69 9.44 -21.29
CA GLU A 40 3.55 10.59 -20.38
C GLU A 40 4.15 10.28 -19.01
N TRP A 41 3.82 9.12 -18.44
CA TRP A 41 4.39 8.67 -17.17
C TRP A 41 5.91 8.49 -17.25
N GLN A 42 6.40 7.85 -18.32
CA GLN A 42 7.84 7.70 -18.57
C GLN A 42 8.56 9.03 -18.70
N TRP A 43 7.96 10.00 -19.41
CA TRP A 43 8.48 11.35 -19.53
C TRP A 43 8.57 12.02 -18.16
N ARG A 44 7.51 11.94 -17.36
CA ARG A 44 7.45 12.52 -16.02
C ARG A 44 8.52 11.96 -15.07
N VAL A 45 8.88 10.69 -15.22
CA VAL A 45 9.87 10.03 -14.37
C VAL A 45 11.28 9.96 -14.95
N LYS A 46 11.53 10.54 -16.14
CA LYS A 46 12.81 10.45 -16.86
C LYS A 46 14.05 10.85 -16.03
N GLY A 47 13.89 11.74 -15.06
CA GLY A 47 14.96 12.17 -14.14
C GLY A 47 15.21 11.24 -12.94
N TYR A 48 14.44 10.17 -12.77
CA TYR A 48 14.52 9.26 -11.63
C TYR A 48 14.90 7.86 -12.09
N SER A 49 16.17 7.51 -12.00
CA SER A 49 16.71 6.21 -12.44
C SER A 49 16.10 5.00 -11.69
N GLY A 50 15.58 5.23 -10.48
CA GLY A 50 14.94 4.19 -9.66
C GLY A 50 13.46 3.97 -9.95
N ILE A 51 12.85 4.59 -10.96
CA ILE A 51 11.42 4.41 -11.28
C ILE A 51 11.24 3.76 -12.65
N LYS A 52 10.52 2.63 -12.69
CA LYS A 52 10.19 1.90 -13.92
C LYS A 52 8.68 1.91 -14.14
N VAL A 53 8.25 2.18 -15.37
CA VAL A 53 6.83 2.26 -15.75
C VAL A 53 6.50 1.24 -16.83
N PHE A 54 5.50 0.42 -16.53
CA PHE A 54 4.91 -0.57 -17.42
C PHE A 54 3.42 -0.32 -17.56
N GLN A 55 2.81 -0.89 -18.59
CA GLN A 55 1.38 -0.82 -18.81
C GLN A 55 0.89 -2.20 -19.22
N LEU A 56 -0.19 -2.65 -18.59
CA LEU A 56 -0.90 -3.87 -18.91
C LEU A 56 -2.30 -3.52 -19.40
N ASP A 57 -2.91 -4.43 -20.16
CA ASP A 57 -4.29 -4.27 -20.61
C ASP A 57 -5.23 -4.16 -19.41
N GLU A 58 -6.27 -3.33 -19.49
CA GLU A 58 -7.21 -3.09 -18.40
C GLU A 58 -8.06 -4.32 -18.01
N LYS A 59 -8.06 -5.37 -18.84
CA LYS A 59 -8.68 -6.66 -18.51
C LYS A 59 -7.82 -7.52 -17.58
N VAL A 60 -6.53 -7.22 -17.44
CA VAL A 60 -5.65 -7.90 -16.50
C VAL A 60 -6.06 -7.51 -15.09
N SER A 61 -6.28 -8.51 -14.23
CA SER A 61 -6.69 -8.28 -12.85
C SER A 61 -5.64 -7.55 -12.03
N LEU A 62 -6.05 -6.96 -10.91
CA LEU A 62 -5.14 -6.28 -10.01
C LEU A 62 -4.08 -7.24 -9.43
N GLY A 63 -4.48 -8.47 -9.08
CA GLY A 63 -3.54 -9.50 -8.64
C GLY A 63 -2.47 -9.83 -9.68
N GLU A 64 -2.86 -10.00 -10.95
CA GLU A 64 -1.89 -10.22 -12.03
C GLU A 64 -1.02 -8.98 -12.31
N CYS A 65 -1.55 -7.77 -12.13
CA CYS A 65 -0.75 -6.56 -12.18
C CYS A 65 0.34 -6.55 -11.09
N TYR A 66 0.02 -6.95 -9.86
CA TYR A 66 1.01 -7.09 -8.79
C TYR A 66 2.03 -8.18 -9.09
N ASN A 67 1.59 -9.35 -9.59
CA ASN A 67 2.50 -10.42 -10.00
C ASN A 67 3.50 -9.92 -11.07
N SER A 68 3.02 -9.20 -12.09
CA SER A 68 3.89 -8.58 -13.10
C SER A 68 4.84 -7.56 -12.49
N ALA A 69 4.40 -6.75 -11.52
CA ALA A 69 5.27 -5.80 -10.83
C ALA A 69 6.40 -6.49 -10.04
N VAL A 70 6.10 -7.63 -9.39
CA VAL A 70 7.08 -8.45 -8.67
C VAL A 70 8.14 -9.02 -9.61
N GLU A 71 7.75 -9.47 -10.80
CA GLU A 71 8.68 -10.01 -11.80
C GLU A 71 9.72 -8.98 -12.24
N HIS A 72 9.36 -7.69 -12.29
CA HIS A 72 10.25 -6.59 -12.65
C HIS A 72 11.06 -6.02 -11.47
N ALA A 73 10.75 -6.41 -10.24
CA ALA A 73 11.48 -5.96 -9.05
C ALA A 73 12.89 -6.59 -9.04
N SER A 74 13.89 -5.86 -8.55
CA SER A 74 15.30 -6.28 -8.57
C SER A 74 15.81 -6.66 -7.17
N PHE A 75 15.15 -6.17 -6.12
CA PHE A 75 15.54 -6.38 -4.72
C PHE A 75 14.80 -7.54 -4.05
N ASP A 76 15.31 -7.97 -2.90
CA ASP A 76 14.82 -9.12 -2.13
C ASP A 76 13.51 -8.86 -1.36
N TYR A 77 13.03 -7.62 -1.35
CA TYR A 77 11.80 -7.23 -0.67
C TYR A 77 10.91 -6.41 -1.60
N VAL A 78 9.61 -6.66 -1.55
CA VAL A 78 8.59 -5.96 -2.34
C VAL A 78 7.60 -5.30 -1.40
N ALA A 79 7.60 -3.97 -1.36
CA ALA A 79 6.61 -3.18 -0.64
C ALA A 79 5.45 -2.79 -1.55
N LYS A 80 4.20 -2.88 -1.08
CA LYS A 80 3.01 -2.33 -1.73
C LYS A 80 2.82 -0.87 -1.35
N PHE A 81 2.45 -0.06 -2.34
CA PHE A 81 2.10 1.35 -2.18
C PHE A 81 0.82 1.60 -2.98
N ASP A 82 -0.26 1.94 -2.30
CA ASP A 82 -1.50 2.38 -2.93
C ASP A 82 -1.32 3.80 -3.48
N ASP A 83 -1.94 4.07 -4.62
CA ASP A 83 -1.75 5.30 -5.38
C ASP A 83 -2.52 6.51 -4.80
N ASP A 84 -3.39 6.28 -3.83
CA ASP A 84 -4.24 7.30 -3.20
C ASP A 84 -4.05 7.45 -1.68
N ASP A 85 -3.14 6.67 -1.08
CA ASP A 85 -2.80 6.78 0.35
C ASP A 85 -1.62 7.71 0.64
N TYR A 86 -1.42 8.00 1.94
CA TYR A 86 -0.29 8.78 2.43
C TYR A 86 0.74 7.91 3.15
N TYR A 87 1.98 7.97 2.66
CA TYR A 87 3.15 7.32 3.26
C TYR A 87 4.16 8.37 3.74
N ALA A 88 4.43 8.42 5.04
CA ALA A 88 5.38 9.36 5.62
C ALA A 88 6.84 8.95 5.32
N PRO A 89 7.83 9.84 5.51
CA PRO A 89 9.23 9.57 5.12
C PRO A 89 9.88 8.34 5.74
N ASN A 90 9.48 7.97 6.96
CA ASN A 90 10.05 6.85 7.72
C ASN A 90 9.25 5.55 7.55
N PHE A 91 8.20 5.53 6.72
CA PHE A 91 7.32 4.36 6.55
C PHE A 91 8.09 3.09 6.17
N LEU A 92 8.81 3.12 5.03
CA LEU A 92 9.58 1.95 4.58
C LEU A 92 10.64 1.53 5.59
N GLY A 93 11.36 2.49 6.17
CA GLY A 93 12.44 2.19 7.12
C GLY A 93 11.94 1.52 8.40
N GLY A 94 10.80 1.97 8.93
CA GLY A 94 10.21 1.40 10.14
C GLY A 94 9.72 -0.04 9.94
N GLU A 95 9.12 -0.34 8.79
CA GLU A 95 8.69 -1.70 8.46
C GLU A 95 9.88 -2.61 8.14
N MET A 96 10.85 -2.13 7.35
CA MET A 96 12.05 -2.90 7.01
C MET A 96 12.83 -3.35 8.25
N ALA A 97 12.92 -2.51 9.28
CA ALA A 97 13.60 -2.86 10.53
C ALA A 97 13.01 -4.10 11.22
N ALA A 98 11.73 -4.44 10.98
CA ALA A 98 11.11 -5.63 11.56
C ALA A 98 11.69 -6.94 11.02
N PHE A 99 12.25 -6.94 9.81
CA PHE A 99 12.92 -8.13 9.28
C PHE A 99 14.25 -8.44 9.99
N ASP A 100 14.82 -7.49 10.74
CA ASP A 100 16.09 -7.69 11.46
C ASP A 100 15.91 -8.41 12.80
N TYR A 101 14.72 -8.31 13.41
CA TYR A 101 14.43 -8.89 14.74
C TYR A 101 13.29 -9.92 14.73
N THR A 102 12.72 -10.22 13.56
CA THR A 102 11.67 -11.24 13.40
C THR A 102 12.04 -12.25 12.32
N TYR A 103 11.37 -13.40 12.35
CA TYR A 103 11.43 -14.39 11.27
C TYR A 103 10.22 -14.23 10.33
N ALA A 104 9.73 -13.02 10.13
CA ALA A 104 8.58 -12.76 9.28
C ALA A 104 8.94 -12.91 7.79
N ASP A 105 8.01 -13.49 7.03
CA ASP A 105 8.02 -13.48 5.57
C ASP A 105 7.33 -12.23 5.02
N ILE A 106 6.36 -11.71 5.80
CA ILE A 106 5.55 -10.54 5.49
C ILE A 106 5.52 -9.63 6.71
N VAL A 107 5.80 -8.35 6.49
CA VAL A 107 5.67 -7.29 7.49
C VAL A 107 4.65 -6.26 6.99
N GLY A 108 3.85 -5.70 7.88
CA GLY A 108 3.01 -4.55 7.57
C GLY A 108 2.34 -4.00 8.81
N LYS A 109 1.22 -3.31 8.64
CA LYS A 109 0.46 -2.71 9.75
C LYS A 109 -0.89 -3.38 9.88
N SER A 110 -1.26 -3.81 11.09
CA SER A 110 -2.63 -4.22 11.44
C SER A 110 -3.44 -3.08 12.06
N ALA A 111 -2.76 -2.01 12.47
CA ALA A 111 -3.32 -0.81 13.03
C ALA A 111 -2.92 0.38 12.15
N ARG A 112 -3.86 1.30 11.89
CA ARG A 112 -3.61 2.44 11.01
C ARG A 112 -4.38 3.66 11.42
N PHE A 113 -3.93 4.79 10.90
CA PHE A 113 -4.75 5.98 10.81
C PHE A 113 -5.56 5.98 9.50
N ILE A 114 -6.78 6.50 9.57
CA ILE A 114 -7.67 6.72 8.43
C ILE A 114 -8.05 8.20 8.44
N TYR A 115 -7.87 8.90 7.34
CA TYR A 115 -8.27 10.30 7.22
C TYR A 115 -9.47 10.45 6.30
N PHE A 116 -10.59 10.89 6.87
CA PHE A 116 -11.83 11.21 6.18
C PHE A 116 -11.80 12.66 5.75
N GLN A 117 -11.54 12.89 4.46
CA GLN A 117 -11.28 14.21 3.91
C GLN A 117 -12.49 15.14 4.06
N ASP A 118 -13.68 14.63 3.74
CA ASP A 118 -14.96 15.34 3.68
C ASP A 118 -15.37 15.95 5.00
N ILE A 119 -15.11 15.21 6.07
CA ILE A 119 -15.46 15.59 7.43
C ILE A 119 -14.23 16.01 8.24
N SER A 120 -13.06 16.14 7.61
CA SER A 120 -11.77 16.52 8.22
C SER A 120 -11.53 15.77 9.53
N THR A 121 -11.60 14.44 9.47
CA THR A 121 -11.50 13.56 10.65
C THR A 121 -10.37 12.57 10.47
N LEU A 122 -9.41 12.59 11.39
CA LEU A 122 -8.43 11.53 11.54
C LEU A 122 -9.02 10.49 12.50
N ALA A 123 -9.01 9.23 12.12
CA ALA A 123 -9.47 8.13 12.96
C ALA A 123 -8.36 7.10 13.13
N TYR A 124 -8.41 6.37 14.24
CA TYR A 124 -7.53 5.26 14.54
C TYR A 124 -8.30 3.94 14.52
N HIS A 125 -7.82 2.99 13.74
CA HIS A 125 -8.39 1.65 13.61
C HIS A 125 -7.31 0.60 13.91
N GLU A 126 -7.64 -0.39 14.74
CA GLU A 126 -6.77 -1.52 15.06
C GLU A 126 -7.54 -2.83 14.87
N ALA A 127 -7.15 -3.61 13.87
CA ALA A 127 -7.76 -4.93 13.62
C ALA A 127 -7.10 -6.03 14.47
N TYR A 128 -5.79 -5.92 14.69
CA TYR A 128 -4.97 -6.88 15.44
C TYR A 128 -3.89 -6.13 16.24
N PRO A 129 -3.31 -6.75 17.29
CA PRO A 129 -2.26 -6.13 18.09
C PRO A 129 -1.01 -5.75 17.27
N GLN A 130 -0.46 -4.58 17.57
CA GLN A 130 0.84 -4.12 17.05
C GLN A 130 2.00 -4.93 17.65
N PHE A 131 3.13 -4.99 16.96
CA PHE A 131 4.35 -5.72 17.38
C PHE A 131 4.10 -7.20 17.66
N SER A 132 3.28 -7.85 16.84
CA SER A 132 2.90 -9.25 17.03
C SER A 132 2.81 -9.99 15.70
N TYR A 133 2.94 -11.32 15.75
CA TYR A 133 2.56 -12.16 14.62
C TYR A 133 1.04 -12.19 14.51
N VAL A 134 0.53 -11.89 13.32
CA VAL A 134 -0.90 -11.71 13.04
C VAL A 134 -1.32 -12.55 11.85
N SER A 135 -2.62 -12.70 11.64
CA SER A 135 -3.18 -13.35 10.45
C SER A 135 -3.44 -12.37 9.29
N TYR A 136 -3.26 -11.07 9.52
CA TYR A 136 -3.54 -10.06 8.51
C TYR A 136 -2.87 -8.72 8.83
N VAL A 137 -2.29 -8.11 7.81
CA VAL A 137 -1.91 -6.70 7.75
C VAL A 137 -2.66 -6.03 6.59
N ILE A 138 -2.81 -4.72 6.67
CA ILE A 138 -3.42 -3.91 5.62
C ILE A 138 -2.59 -4.06 4.35
N GLY A 139 -3.21 -4.47 3.25
CA GLY A 139 -2.51 -4.77 2.01
C GLY A 139 -1.67 -3.62 1.46
N ALA A 140 -2.17 -2.39 1.57
CA ALA A 140 -1.45 -1.14 1.24
C ALA A 140 -0.16 -0.91 2.05
N THR A 141 0.06 -1.67 3.13
CA THR A 141 1.22 -1.54 4.03
C THR A 141 2.14 -2.75 3.99
N MET A 142 1.89 -3.68 3.06
CA MET A 142 2.58 -4.96 3.06
C MET A 142 3.98 -4.84 2.43
N ILE A 143 5.00 -5.29 3.14
CA ILE A 143 6.32 -5.64 2.62
C ILE A 143 6.49 -7.15 2.69
N VAL A 144 6.83 -7.76 1.55
CA VAL A 144 6.96 -9.22 1.41
C VAL A 144 8.38 -9.56 0.98
N ARG A 145 8.97 -10.60 1.57
CA ARG A 145 10.21 -11.20 1.04
C ARG A 145 9.94 -11.69 -0.38
N LYS A 146 10.72 -11.24 -1.36
CA LYS A 146 10.50 -11.53 -2.79
C LYS A 146 10.48 -13.04 -3.07
N GLU A 147 11.25 -13.82 -2.31
CA GLU A 147 11.29 -15.28 -2.44
C GLU A 147 9.94 -15.97 -2.19
N VAL A 148 9.02 -15.36 -1.42
CA VAL A 148 7.66 -15.88 -1.22
C VAL A 148 6.94 -16.02 -2.56
N PHE A 149 7.17 -15.08 -3.48
CA PHE A 149 6.56 -15.07 -4.81
C PHE A 149 7.04 -16.17 -5.75
N ARG A 150 8.09 -16.93 -5.38
CA ARG A 150 8.50 -18.12 -6.14
C ARG A 150 7.49 -19.27 -6.03
N HIS A 151 6.68 -19.27 -4.97
CA HIS A 151 5.74 -20.33 -4.66
C HIS A 151 4.30 -19.85 -4.52
N ILE A 152 4.10 -18.59 -4.13
CA ILE A 152 2.78 -18.04 -3.82
C ILE A 152 2.62 -16.74 -4.60
N LYS A 153 1.63 -16.69 -5.49
CA LYS A 153 1.33 -15.50 -6.29
C LYS A 153 0.03 -14.86 -5.79
N PHE A 154 -0.18 -13.58 -6.10
CA PHE A 154 -1.53 -13.03 -6.01
C PHE A 154 -2.44 -13.81 -6.96
N ARG A 155 -3.69 -14.04 -6.56
CA ARG A 155 -4.67 -14.70 -7.42
C ARG A 155 -5.10 -13.77 -8.54
N ASP A 156 -5.54 -14.34 -9.67
CA ASP A 156 -6.09 -13.59 -10.81
C ASP A 156 -7.49 -13.03 -10.48
N ILE A 157 -7.54 -12.05 -9.59
CA ILE A 157 -8.73 -11.36 -9.10
C ILE A 157 -8.42 -9.88 -8.84
N THR A 158 -9.44 -9.04 -8.92
CA THR A 158 -9.32 -7.58 -8.70
C THR A 158 -9.76 -7.15 -7.30
N TYR A 159 -10.62 -7.92 -6.65
CA TYR A 159 -11.16 -7.60 -5.34
C TYR A 159 -10.74 -8.64 -4.32
N GLY A 160 -10.05 -8.19 -3.26
CA GLY A 160 -9.62 -9.06 -2.16
C GLY A 160 -8.33 -9.84 -2.46
N GLU A 161 -7.60 -9.47 -3.51
CA GLU A 161 -6.31 -10.03 -3.91
C GLU A 161 -5.30 -10.02 -2.76
N ASP A 162 -5.23 -8.93 -1.98
CA ASP A 162 -4.37 -8.84 -0.80
C ASP A 162 -4.77 -9.82 0.31
N SER A 163 -6.07 -9.97 0.53
CA SER A 163 -6.62 -10.85 1.57
C SER A 163 -6.39 -12.30 1.20
N GLU A 164 -6.63 -12.68 -0.06
CA GLU A 164 -6.39 -14.05 -0.54
C GLU A 164 -4.89 -14.37 -0.56
N PHE A 165 -4.03 -13.43 -0.97
CA PHE A 165 -2.58 -13.62 -0.92
C PHE A 165 -2.07 -13.92 0.50
N GLN A 166 -2.53 -13.15 1.50
CA GLN A 166 -2.13 -13.38 2.89
C GLN A 166 -2.66 -14.71 3.43
N LYS A 167 -3.89 -15.10 3.07
CA LYS A 167 -4.44 -16.43 3.41
C LYS A 167 -3.59 -17.56 2.80
N ASP A 168 -3.23 -17.45 1.53
CA ASP A 168 -2.40 -18.43 0.83
C ASP A 168 -1.00 -18.51 1.47
N CYS A 169 -0.43 -17.38 1.87
CA CYS A 169 0.82 -17.32 2.62
C CYS A 169 0.73 -18.05 3.96
N LEU A 170 -0.30 -17.77 4.77
CA LEU A 170 -0.50 -18.44 6.06
C LEU A 170 -0.73 -19.95 5.89
N ALA A 171 -1.51 -20.36 4.89
CA ALA A 171 -1.75 -21.77 4.59
C ALA A 171 -0.46 -22.51 4.19
N ALA A 172 0.50 -21.79 3.58
CA ALA A 172 1.84 -22.29 3.27
C ALA A 172 2.85 -22.15 4.43
N GLY A 173 2.40 -21.78 5.63
CA GLY A 173 3.25 -21.67 6.82
C GLY A 173 4.09 -20.39 6.90
N ARG A 174 3.80 -19.38 6.07
CA ARG A 174 4.48 -18.08 6.09
C ARG A 174 4.03 -17.24 7.28
N LYS A 175 4.95 -16.47 7.84
CA LYS A 175 4.70 -15.66 9.03
C LYS A 175 4.46 -14.19 8.66
N ILE A 176 3.37 -13.63 9.17
CA ILE A 176 3.02 -12.22 9.01
C ILE A 176 3.22 -11.50 10.34
N PHE A 177 3.93 -10.38 10.33
CA PHE A 177 4.21 -9.57 11.53
C PHE A 177 3.69 -8.14 11.36
N SER A 178 3.01 -7.64 12.40
CA SER A 178 2.49 -6.28 12.44
C SER A 178 3.43 -5.36 13.21
N VAL A 179 3.76 -4.19 12.65
CA VAL A 179 4.52 -3.13 13.33
C VAL A 179 3.58 -2.06 13.91
N ASP A 180 4.13 -0.92 14.32
CA ASP A 180 3.32 0.21 14.80
C ASP A 180 2.38 0.80 13.73
N ARG A 181 1.45 1.63 14.21
CA ARG A 181 0.46 2.36 13.40
C ARG A 181 0.96 3.61 12.68
N TYR A 182 2.18 4.07 12.92
CA TYR A 182 2.66 5.38 12.48
C TYR A 182 3.17 5.36 11.04
N ASN A 183 3.40 6.55 10.49
CA ASN A 183 3.97 6.78 9.17
C ASN A 183 3.11 6.33 7.97
N TYR A 184 1.85 5.95 8.19
CA TYR A 184 0.89 5.60 7.13
C TYR A 184 -0.51 6.09 7.48
N VAL A 185 -1.25 6.57 6.46
CA VAL A 185 -2.65 6.95 6.58
C VAL A 185 -3.41 6.48 5.35
N THR A 186 -4.49 5.73 5.58
CA THR A 186 -5.49 5.48 4.53
C THR A 186 -6.28 6.76 4.29
N ILE A 187 -6.34 7.24 3.05
CA ILE A 187 -7.10 8.45 2.74
C ILE A 187 -8.47 8.07 2.17
N ARG A 188 -9.53 8.49 2.85
CA ARG A 188 -10.90 8.46 2.31
C ARG A 188 -11.15 9.81 1.63
N HIS A 189 -11.01 9.81 0.30
CA HIS A 189 -11.13 10.99 -0.56
C HIS A 189 -12.59 11.43 -0.74
N HIS A 190 -12.78 12.71 -1.12
CA HIS A 190 -14.07 13.27 -1.51
C HIS A 190 -14.81 12.43 -2.55
N SER A 191 -16.07 12.11 -2.25
CA SER A 191 -16.92 11.35 -3.15
C SER A 191 -17.31 12.19 -4.37
N SER A 192 -16.73 11.87 -5.51
CA SER A 192 -17.37 12.12 -6.82
C SER A 192 -17.54 10.83 -7.63
N GLU A 193 -17.11 9.69 -7.07
CA GLU A 193 -17.26 8.33 -7.63
C GLU A 193 -18.07 7.41 -6.69
N PRO A 194 -18.70 6.33 -7.22
CA PRO A 194 -19.79 5.60 -6.55
C PRO A 194 -19.41 4.68 -5.38
N HIS A 195 -18.16 4.72 -4.89
CA HIS A 195 -17.63 3.74 -3.92
C HIS A 195 -17.31 4.33 -2.53
N THR A 196 -17.70 5.57 -2.27
CA THR A 196 -17.54 6.21 -0.94
C THR A 196 -18.80 7.02 -0.67
N ASN A 197 -19.81 6.36 -0.12
CA ASN A 197 -21.00 7.02 0.36
C ASN A 197 -20.71 7.61 1.76
N PRO A 198 -21.10 8.85 2.09
CA PRO A 198 -20.98 9.38 3.46
C PRO A 198 -21.56 8.44 4.54
N LEU A 199 -22.58 7.64 4.21
CA LEU A 199 -23.10 6.59 5.10
C LEU A 199 -22.09 5.45 5.36
N GLU A 200 -21.24 5.13 4.39
CA GLU A 200 -20.13 4.18 4.55
C GLU A 200 -19.03 4.76 5.42
N ASP A 201 -18.74 6.06 5.33
CA ASP A 201 -17.76 6.71 6.22
C ASP A 201 -18.18 6.62 7.68
N TYR A 202 -19.46 6.86 7.99
CA TYR A 202 -19.98 6.69 9.35
C TYR A 202 -19.93 5.22 9.81
N ALA A 203 -20.19 4.26 8.91
CA ALA A 203 -20.03 2.85 9.22
C ALA A 203 -18.55 2.51 9.51
N TYR A 204 -17.60 3.00 8.71
CA TYR A 204 -16.17 2.82 8.96
C TYR A 204 -15.70 3.46 10.25
N LEU A 205 -16.20 4.66 10.58
CA LEU A 205 -15.92 5.32 11.85
C LEU A 205 -16.40 4.50 13.05
N SER A 206 -17.49 3.75 12.93
CA SER A 206 -17.99 2.90 14.02
C SER A 206 -17.03 1.77 14.41
N TYR A 207 -16.14 1.36 13.50
CA TYR A 207 -15.07 0.40 13.78
C TYR A 207 -13.79 1.06 14.30
N CYS A 208 -13.72 2.39 14.36
CA CYS A 208 -12.55 3.11 14.83
C CYS A 208 -12.57 3.29 16.35
N ILE A 209 -11.40 3.17 16.97
CA ILE A 209 -11.24 3.24 18.44
C ILE A 209 -11.22 4.70 18.91
N ARG A 210 -10.68 5.61 18.09
CA ARG A 210 -10.58 7.06 18.39
C ARG A 210 -10.68 7.88 17.13
N CYS A 211 -11.21 9.09 17.27
CA CYS A 211 -11.35 10.06 16.19
C CYS A 211 -10.96 11.47 16.67
N TRP A 212 -10.35 12.25 15.79
CA TRP A 212 -9.91 13.62 16.03
C TRP A 212 -10.33 14.49 14.84
N LYS A 213 -10.97 15.62 15.10
CA LYS A 213 -11.18 16.65 14.07
C LYS A 213 -9.86 17.37 13.82
N THR A 214 -9.37 17.29 12.59
CA THR A 214 -8.15 17.97 12.17
C THR A 214 -8.12 18.14 10.67
N ARG A 215 -7.48 19.20 10.19
CA ARG A 215 -7.09 19.35 8.78
C ARG A 215 -5.63 18.93 8.54
N ASP A 216 -4.85 18.84 9.61
CA ASP A 216 -3.49 18.33 9.61
C ASP A 216 -3.49 16.90 10.15
N PHE A 217 -3.53 15.94 9.24
CA PHE A 217 -3.41 14.52 9.58
C PHE A 217 -1.95 14.03 9.56
N ILE A 218 -1.00 14.84 9.09
CA ILE A 218 0.39 14.43 8.87
C ILE A 218 1.21 14.54 10.15
N THR A 219 1.10 15.66 10.86
CA THR A 219 1.88 15.88 12.08
C THR A 219 1.61 14.81 13.16
N PRO A 220 0.35 14.41 13.43
CA PRO A 220 0.06 13.44 14.50
C PRO A 220 0.57 12.02 14.23
N ILE A 221 0.81 11.67 12.97
CA ILE A 221 1.11 10.29 12.53
C ILE A 221 2.58 10.11 12.16
N THR A 222 3.35 11.19 12.02
CA THR A 222 4.76 11.12 11.64
C THR A 222 5.62 10.85 12.86
N ARG A 223 6.47 9.82 12.78
CA ARG A 223 7.46 9.46 13.81
C ARG A 223 8.80 9.13 13.18
#